data_AF-A0A7V5BDS0-F1
#
_entry.id   AF-A0A7V5BDS0-F1
#
_cell.length_a   1.000
_cell.length_b   1.000
_cell.length_c   1.000
_cell.angle_alpha   90.00
_cell.angle_beta   90.00
_cell.angle_gamma   90.00
#
_symmetry.space_group_name_H-M   'P 1'
#
loop_
_entity.id
_entity.type
_entity.pdbx_description
1 polymer ?
#
loop_
_entity_poly.entity_id
_entity_poly.type
_entity_poly.pdbx_seq_one_letter_code
_entity_poly.pdbx_strand_id
1 'polypeptide(L)'
;MKKLSTFLAVIFMLSISHSIFAQADTVFIASNPLPGTLRDAIIGDTLADGSRTNPDRVYQLERNGVYFLSGMFVAGFDLKIFAEAPDATHRPPIIAPAQAAGIDHDFICQGDVSFRNLYISNISAGGSRNFGGILCFGDNHTYELDSCILEGNQWNGFVIFGPTKKITMTNCVVRNSVNSGSPWNGRGLSTRDQPVEEVVIENNTFYNLNSFVFRGEWNEIKKMTFNHNTMVNTIKWPLQWHYATDATFNYNIFYNTHCFGESASERAGQDKDGQPFGIFNLFELEQHTFIDSLGYVEGERKVTVSNNDYFFSSEITDFWASIDSVEAEPWMNERTQGMFDDDANYTALNEIDTKNMDPEFIEVGNTAAWSTIDSMVLFMRGLRDTNVVKPLYWGFEPDPSNPPFNMEWPLPENLAYTNATLMTAAPGGCPIGDLNWFPAQKEG
;
A
#
# COMPACT_ATOMS: atom_id res chain seq x y z
N MET A 1 -15.20 51.95 2.37
CA MET A 1 -14.66 51.06 3.42
C MET A 1 -14.71 49.64 2.88
N LYS A 2 -13.59 49.15 2.35
CA LYS A 2 -13.47 47.80 1.79
C LYS A 2 -13.00 46.87 2.91
N LYS A 3 -13.75 45.80 3.19
CA LYS A 3 -13.32 44.73 4.09
C LYS A 3 -12.32 43.86 3.32
N LEU A 4 -11.09 43.85 3.80
CA LEU A 4 -9.99 43.03 3.33
C LEU A 4 -10.16 41.66 3.99
N SER A 5 -10.57 40.65 3.21
CA SER A 5 -10.60 39.25 3.63
C SER A 5 -9.18 38.69 3.55
N THR A 6 -8.58 38.43 4.70
CA THR A 6 -7.28 37.79 4.85
C THR A 6 -7.41 36.32 4.45
N PHE A 7 -6.91 35.98 3.27
CA PHE A 7 -6.72 34.61 2.82
C PHE A 7 -5.46 34.07 3.52
N LEU A 8 -5.62 33.17 4.47
CA LEU A 8 -4.52 32.50 5.14
C LEU A 8 -4.09 31.33 4.24
N ALA A 9 -3.07 31.54 3.42
CA ALA A 9 -2.42 30.46 2.68
C ALA A 9 -1.65 29.59 3.69
N VAL A 10 -2.21 28.42 4.02
CA VAL A 10 -1.50 27.38 4.76
C VAL A 10 -0.52 26.75 3.78
N ILE A 11 0.74 27.17 3.85
CA ILE A 11 1.85 26.54 3.12
C ILE A 11 2.10 25.21 3.82
N PHE A 12 1.67 24.12 3.19
CA PHE A 12 2.05 22.75 3.57
C PHE A 12 3.53 22.59 3.21
N MET A 13 4.44 22.86 4.15
CA MET A 13 5.84 22.50 4.00
C MET A 13 5.92 20.97 4.10
N LEU A 14 6.07 20.31 2.95
CA LEU A 14 6.55 18.93 2.85
C LEU A 14 7.90 18.86 3.59
N SER A 15 7.86 18.44 4.85
CA SER A 15 9.06 18.08 5.59
C SER A 15 9.55 16.74 5.07
N ILE A 16 10.22 16.75 3.91
CA ILE A 16 11.10 15.65 3.54
C ILE A 16 12.23 15.69 4.57
N SER A 17 12.10 14.89 5.61
CA SER A 17 13.19 14.59 6.53
C SER A 17 14.28 13.87 5.73
N HIS A 18 15.14 14.66 5.09
CA HIS A 18 16.42 14.19 4.61
C HIS A 18 17.21 13.82 5.86
N SER A 19 17.10 12.56 6.28
CA SER A 19 18.10 11.94 7.13
C SER A 19 19.41 12.03 6.36
N ILE A 20 20.21 13.04 6.65
CA ILE A 20 21.58 13.14 6.16
C ILE A 20 22.30 11.96 6.80
N PHE A 21 22.43 10.86 6.06
CA PHE A 21 23.27 9.75 6.47
C PHE A 21 24.70 10.28 6.52
N ALA A 22 25.23 10.46 7.74
CA ALA A 22 26.62 10.82 7.92
C ALA A 22 27.48 9.72 7.27
N GLN A 23 28.29 10.11 6.30
CA GLN A 23 29.07 9.24 5.40
C GLN A 23 30.09 8.31 6.11
N ALA A 24 30.24 8.40 7.44
CA ALA A 24 31.21 7.62 8.22
C ALA A 24 30.73 6.21 8.59
N ASP A 25 29.42 5.91 8.54
CA ASP A 25 28.84 4.66 9.05
C ASP A 25 28.16 3.78 7.99
N THR A 26 28.44 4.02 6.71
CA THR A 26 27.90 3.23 5.60
C THR A 26 28.84 2.07 5.22
N VAL A 27 28.28 0.86 5.09
CA VAL A 27 28.96 -0.29 4.49
C VAL A 27 28.35 -0.58 3.12
N PHE A 28 29.17 -0.53 2.08
CA PHE A 28 28.76 -0.92 0.74
C PHE A 28 28.80 -2.44 0.58
N ILE A 29 27.73 -3.01 0.04
CA ILE A 29 27.59 -4.43 -0.27
C ILE A 29 27.42 -4.53 -1.79
N ALA A 30 28.41 -5.12 -2.46
CA ALA A 30 28.32 -5.40 -3.89
C ALA A 30 27.37 -6.57 -4.17
N SER A 31 26.72 -6.55 -5.32
CA SER A 31 25.81 -7.63 -5.72
C SER A 31 26.59 -8.91 -5.98
N ASN A 32 26.10 -10.03 -5.44
CA ASN A 32 26.65 -11.35 -5.71
C ASN A 32 25.49 -12.36 -5.84
N PRO A 33 25.37 -13.06 -6.99
CA PRO A 33 24.26 -13.96 -7.26
C PRO A 33 24.29 -15.24 -6.41
N LEU A 34 25.32 -15.45 -5.57
CA LEU A 34 25.31 -16.54 -4.59
C LEU A 34 24.27 -16.26 -3.49
N PRO A 35 23.33 -17.19 -3.24
CA PRO A 35 22.35 -17.04 -2.17
C PRO A 35 22.98 -16.86 -0.79
N GLY A 36 22.46 -15.90 -0.02
CA GLY A 36 22.86 -15.62 1.37
C GLY A 36 23.90 -14.52 1.53
N THR A 37 24.49 -14.01 0.44
CA THR A 37 25.58 -13.02 0.49
C THR A 37 25.21 -11.72 1.23
N LEU A 38 24.00 -11.19 1.01
CA LEU A 38 23.47 -10.04 1.74
C LEU A 38 23.42 -10.30 3.25
N ARG A 39 22.86 -11.45 3.64
CA ARG A 39 22.73 -11.86 5.03
C ARG A 39 24.10 -12.02 5.67
N ASP A 40 25.02 -12.70 5.01
CA ASP A 40 26.35 -12.97 5.56
C ASP A 40 27.15 -11.68 5.74
N ALA A 41 27.04 -10.72 4.81
CA ALA A 41 27.66 -9.41 4.95
C ALA A 41 27.10 -8.63 6.15
N ILE A 42 25.77 -8.60 6.32
CA ILE A 42 25.13 -7.84 7.41
C ILE A 42 25.35 -8.52 8.76
N ILE A 43 25.09 -9.82 8.88
CA ILE A 43 25.25 -10.55 10.15
C ILE A 43 26.73 -10.67 10.55
N GLY A 44 27.64 -10.76 9.56
CA GLY A 44 29.07 -10.78 9.78
C GLY A 44 29.65 -9.44 10.28
N ASP A 45 28.90 -8.34 10.23
CA ASP A 45 29.29 -7.05 10.80
C ASP A 45 29.12 -7.03 12.33
N THR A 46 29.88 -7.89 12.99
CA THR A 46 29.91 -8.10 14.43
C THR A 46 31.35 -8.17 14.96
N LEU A 47 31.51 -7.81 16.23
CA LEU A 47 32.74 -8.03 16.99
C LEU A 47 32.85 -9.50 17.39
N ALA A 48 34.02 -9.90 17.89
CA ALA A 48 34.29 -11.28 18.31
C ALA A 48 33.38 -11.79 19.45
N ASP A 49 32.76 -10.89 20.21
CA ASP A 49 31.80 -11.21 21.27
C ASP A 49 30.35 -11.35 20.76
N GLY A 50 30.12 -11.18 19.45
CA GLY A 50 28.82 -11.26 18.80
C GLY A 50 28.00 -9.95 18.83
N SER A 51 28.49 -8.90 19.49
CA SER A 51 27.87 -7.58 19.43
C SER A 51 28.08 -6.92 18.05
N ARG A 52 27.19 -6.00 17.66
CA ARG A 52 27.29 -5.29 16.38
C ARG A 52 28.54 -4.39 16.39
N THR A 53 29.30 -4.35 15.29
CA THR A 53 30.46 -3.44 15.16
C THR A 53 30.03 -1.98 15.31
N ASN A 54 28.88 -1.63 14.75
CA ASN A 54 28.18 -0.37 14.96
C ASN A 54 26.67 -0.65 14.99
N PRO A 55 25.95 -0.36 16.10
CA PRO A 55 24.50 -0.53 16.15
C PRO A 55 23.74 0.41 15.20
N ASP A 56 24.33 1.54 14.81
CA ASP A 56 23.75 2.52 13.89
C ASP A 56 24.12 2.28 12.41
N ARG A 57 24.73 1.13 12.10
CA ARG A 57 25.22 0.81 10.76
C ARG A 57 24.12 0.93 9.70
N VAL A 58 24.50 1.48 8.55
CA VAL A 58 23.64 1.53 7.35
C VAL A 58 24.30 0.76 6.21
N TYR A 59 23.52 -0.05 5.50
CA TYR A 59 24.02 -0.89 4.40
C TYR A 59 23.57 -0.33 3.05
N GLN A 60 24.53 0.02 2.21
CA GLN A 60 24.28 0.49 0.85
C GLN A 60 24.41 -0.67 -0.14
N LEU A 61 23.38 -0.93 -0.92
CA LEU A 61 23.38 -1.94 -1.97
C LEU A 61 23.69 -1.32 -3.33
N GLU A 62 24.40 -2.09 -4.16
CA GLU A 62 24.66 -1.76 -5.57
C GLU A 62 23.37 -1.75 -6.41
N ARG A 63 23.07 -0.63 -7.12
CA ARG A 63 21.98 -0.52 -8.11
C ARG A 63 22.16 -1.59 -9.21
N ASN A 64 21.06 -1.99 -9.85
CA ASN A 64 21.04 -3.12 -10.81
C ASN A 64 21.45 -4.49 -10.24
N GLY A 65 21.86 -4.58 -8.97
CA GLY A 65 22.17 -5.84 -8.31
C GLY A 65 20.97 -6.75 -8.10
N VAL A 66 21.24 -8.03 -7.89
CA VAL A 66 20.27 -9.04 -7.42
C VAL A 66 20.86 -9.77 -6.23
N TYR A 67 20.18 -9.72 -5.09
CA TYR A 67 20.58 -10.30 -3.81
C TYR A 67 19.64 -11.45 -3.47
N PHE A 68 20.14 -12.66 -3.66
CA PHE A 68 19.37 -13.86 -3.37
C PHE A 68 19.41 -14.20 -1.88
N LEU A 69 18.23 -14.33 -1.27
CA LEU A 69 18.08 -14.83 0.09
C LEU A 69 18.12 -16.37 0.06
N SER A 70 18.97 -16.96 0.90
CA SER A 70 19.06 -18.42 1.10
C SER A 70 17.99 -18.96 2.06
N GLY A 71 17.26 -18.07 2.72
CA GLY A 71 16.23 -18.34 3.73
C GLY A 71 15.63 -17.01 4.23
N MET A 72 14.79 -17.06 5.26
CA MET A 72 14.32 -15.85 5.94
C MET A 72 15.51 -15.02 6.44
N PHE A 73 15.52 -13.72 6.15
CA PHE A 73 16.44 -12.79 6.82
C PHE A 73 15.83 -12.41 8.16
N VAL A 74 16.40 -12.92 9.26
CA VAL A 74 16.00 -12.51 10.62
C VAL A 74 16.96 -11.46 11.16
N ALA A 75 16.46 -10.25 11.41
CA ALA A 75 17.20 -9.14 11.99
C ALA A 75 16.73 -8.88 13.43
N GLY A 76 17.53 -9.29 14.40
CA GLY A 76 17.31 -9.05 15.85
C GLY A 76 17.79 -7.67 16.33
N PHE A 77 17.89 -6.69 15.44
CA PHE A 77 18.49 -5.38 15.64
C PHE A 77 17.90 -4.38 14.63
N ASP A 78 18.17 -3.09 14.79
CA ASP A 78 17.72 -2.04 13.87
C ASP A 78 18.34 -2.24 12.48
N LEU A 79 17.49 -2.40 11.46
CA LEU A 79 17.92 -2.74 10.11
C LEU A 79 17.72 -1.55 9.16
N LYS A 80 18.84 -0.98 8.71
CA LYS A 80 18.87 0.17 7.79
C LYS A 80 19.54 -0.25 6.49
N ILE A 81 18.79 -0.31 5.39
CA ILE A 81 19.28 -0.71 4.07
C ILE A 81 18.82 0.32 3.04
N PHE A 82 19.73 0.77 2.18
CA PHE A 82 19.37 1.66 1.09
C PHE A 82 20.16 1.38 -0.18
N ALA A 83 19.73 1.99 -1.28
CA ALA A 83 20.56 2.22 -2.45
C ALA A 83 20.49 3.68 -2.87
N GLU A 84 21.37 4.07 -3.79
CA GLU A 84 21.16 5.32 -4.54
C GLU A 84 19.79 5.32 -5.20
N ALA A 85 19.17 6.49 -5.33
CA ALA A 85 17.90 6.63 -6.02
C ALA A 85 18.00 6.02 -7.44
N PRO A 86 16.98 5.27 -7.87
CA PRO A 86 16.99 4.72 -9.21
C PRO A 86 16.81 5.85 -10.24
N ASP A 87 17.26 5.59 -11.47
CA ASP A 87 17.10 6.51 -12.60
C ASP A 87 16.64 5.75 -13.84
N ALA A 88 16.44 6.43 -14.97
CA ALA A 88 15.93 5.81 -16.20
C ALA A 88 16.75 4.60 -16.71
N THR A 89 18.02 4.46 -16.29
CA THR A 89 18.94 3.40 -16.73
C THR A 89 19.41 2.48 -15.61
N HIS A 90 19.21 2.87 -14.35
CA HIS A 90 19.59 2.10 -13.18
C HIS A 90 18.38 1.80 -12.31
N ARG A 91 17.98 0.52 -12.28
CA ARG A 91 16.93 0.03 -11.40
C ARG A 91 17.41 -0.09 -9.95
N PRO A 92 16.49 -0.07 -8.96
CA PRO A 92 16.84 -0.45 -7.60
C PRO A 92 17.42 -1.88 -7.54
N PRO A 93 18.27 -2.17 -6.53
CA PRO A 93 18.67 -3.55 -6.25
C PRO A 93 17.44 -4.41 -5.95
N ILE A 94 17.43 -5.63 -6.49
CA ILE A 94 16.39 -6.62 -6.21
C ILE A 94 16.87 -7.51 -5.08
N ILE A 95 16.05 -7.64 -4.04
CA ILE A 95 16.18 -8.65 -3.00
C ILE A 95 15.08 -9.67 -3.23
N ALA A 96 15.46 -10.94 -3.38
CA ALA A 96 14.52 -12.00 -3.74
C ALA A 96 14.93 -13.35 -3.15
N PRO A 97 13.99 -14.28 -2.93
CA PRO A 97 14.31 -15.63 -2.49
C PRO A 97 15.04 -16.43 -3.59
N ALA A 98 16.09 -17.16 -3.23
CA ALA A 98 16.81 -18.03 -4.17
C ALA A 98 15.99 -19.21 -4.67
N GLN A 99 15.15 -19.78 -3.78
CA GLN A 99 14.22 -20.87 -4.06
C GLN A 99 12.92 -20.59 -3.31
N ALA A 100 11.77 -20.83 -3.93
CA ALA A 100 10.48 -20.81 -3.25
C ALA A 100 9.98 -22.23 -3.02
N ALA A 101 9.72 -22.57 -1.76
CA ALA A 101 8.98 -23.79 -1.37
C ALA A 101 8.63 -23.85 0.15
N GLY A 102 8.49 -22.71 0.85
CA GLY A 102 8.11 -22.75 2.28
C GLY A 102 8.74 -21.71 3.21
N ILE A 103 9.21 -20.58 2.69
CA ILE A 103 9.56 -19.41 3.51
C ILE A 103 8.29 -18.56 3.67
N ASP A 104 7.96 -18.21 4.91
CA ASP A 104 6.77 -17.41 5.23
C ASP A 104 6.98 -15.94 4.80
N HIS A 105 8.11 -15.33 5.20
CA HIS A 105 8.46 -13.93 4.90
C HIS A 105 9.93 -13.77 4.48
N ASP A 106 10.23 -12.84 3.58
CA ASP A 106 11.62 -12.57 3.16
C ASP A 106 12.43 -11.93 4.29
N PHE A 107 11.84 -10.96 4.99
CA PHE A 107 12.41 -10.32 6.16
C PHE A 107 11.57 -10.56 7.41
N ILE A 108 12.24 -10.84 8.52
CA ILE A 108 11.70 -10.80 9.89
C ILE A 108 12.54 -9.80 10.69
N CYS A 109 11.97 -8.66 11.02
CA CYS A 109 12.62 -7.58 11.73
C CYS A 109 12.10 -7.48 13.17
N GLN A 110 13.01 -7.35 14.14
CA GLN A 110 12.69 -7.24 15.57
C GLN A 110 13.21 -5.94 16.21
N GLY A 111 13.65 -5.00 15.36
CA GLY A 111 14.09 -3.66 15.72
C GLY A 111 13.50 -2.65 14.74
N ASP A 112 13.95 -1.41 14.80
CA ASP A 112 13.53 -0.37 13.86
C ASP A 112 13.94 -0.72 12.43
N VAL A 113 13.13 -0.33 11.44
CA VAL A 113 13.40 -0.59 10.02
C VAL A 113 13.47 0.71 9.25
N SER A 114 14.50 0.88 8.43
CA SER A 114 14.58 1.95 7.43
C SER A 114 15.07 1.38 6.10
N PHE A 115 14.14 1.21 5.17
CA PHE A 115 14.41 0.71 3.82
C PHE A 115 14.18 1.81 2.80
N ARG A 116 15.18 2.07 1.95
CA ARG A 116 15.07 3.09 0.90
C ARG A 116 15.58 2.66 -0.47
N ASN A 117 14.85 2.96 -1.54
CA ASN A 117 15.25 2.66 -2.92
C ASN A 117 15.52 1.16 -3.18
N LEU A 118 14.70 0.28 -2.61
CA LEU A 118 14.87 -1.18 -2.72
C LEU A 118 13.71 -1.81 -3.49
N TYR A 119 14.00 -2.87 -4.25
CA TYR A 119 12.99 -3.75 -4.81
C TYR A 119 12.98 -5.05 -4.02
N ILE A 120 11.89 -5.33 -3.32
CA ILE A 120 11.69 -6.58 -2.58
C ILE A 120 10.69 -7.42 -3.36
N SER A 121 11.22 -8.43 -4.06
CA SER A 121 10.43 -9.36 -4.85
C SER A 121 10.23 -10.64 -4.07
N ASN A 122 8.98 -10.99 -3.80
CA ASN A 122 8.63 -12.28 -3.22
C ASN A 122 8.63 -13.43 -4.24
N ILE A 123 9.07 -13.17 -5.47
CA ILE A 123 9.14 -14.15 -6.55
C ILE A 123 10.56 -14.75 -6.54
N SER A 124 10.65 -16.07 -6.40
CA SER A 124 11.92 -16.77 -6.46
C SER A 124 12.47 -16.90 -7.87
N ALA A 125 13.73 -17.30 -7.99
CA ALA A 125 14.34 -17.63 -9.28
C ALA A 125 13.60 -18.70 -10.09
N GLY A 126 12.88 -19.59 -9.42
CA GLY A 126 12.03 -20.60 -10.06
C GLY A 126 10.62 -20.12 -10.39
N GLY A 127 10.29 -18.85 -10.15
CA GLY A 127 8.98 -18.25 -10.43
C GLY A 127 7.90 -18.53 -9.38
N SER A 128 8.18 -19.30 -8.33
CA SER A 128 7.22 -19.48 -7.22
C SER A 128 7.32 -18.34 -6.20
N ARG A 129 6.21 -18.05 -5.52
CA ARG A 129 6.01 -16.87 -4.68
C ARG A 129 6.02 -17.20 -3.19
N ASN A 130 6.68 -16.38 -2.37
CA ASN A 130 6.59 -16.43 -0.91
C ASN A 130 5.26 -15.86 -0.39
N PHE A 131 4.93 -16.16 0.87
CA PHE A 131 3.65 -15.76 1.44
C PHE A 131 3.62 -14.26 1.76
N GLY A 132 4.67 -13.70 2.37
CA GLY A 132 4.79 -12.26 2.63
C GLY A 132 6.19 -11.67 2.41
N GLY A 133 6.27 -10.34 2.36
CA GLY A 133 7.50 -9.57 2.17
C GLY A 133 8.26 -9.33 3.47
N ILE A 134 7.85 -8.28 4.17
CA ILE A 134 8.48 -7.83 5.42
C ILE A 134 7.54 -8.08 6.58
N LEU A 135 8.02 -8.78 7.60
CA LEU A 135 7.33 -8.96 8.85
C LEU A 135 8.11 -8.28 9.98
N CYS A 136 7.45 -7.42 10.75
CA CYS A 136 8.02 -6.78 11.92
C CYS A 136 7.38 -7.28 13.23
N PHE A 137 8.21 -7.45 14.26
CA PHE A 137 7.81 -7.81 15.62
C PHE A 137 8.36 -6.81 16.64
N GLY A 138 7.79 -6.84 17.85
CA GLY A 138 8.29 -6.09 18.99
C GLY A 138 7.50 -4.81 19.23
N ASP A 139 7.70 -4.24 20.42
CA ASP A 139 6.91 -3.13 20.94
C ASP A 139 7.66 -1.80 20.76
N ASN A 140 6.92 -0.74 20.42
CA ASN A 140 7.37 0.65 20.36
C ASN A 140 8.45 0.97 19.31
N HIS A 141 8.50 0.20 18.22
CA HIS A 141 9.41 0.43 17.10
C HIS A 141 8.91 1.47 16.09
N THR A 142 9.85 1.95 15.27
CA THR A 142 9.60 2.78 14.09
C THR A 142 9.95 2.03 12.83
N TYR A 143 9.04 2.02 11.85
CA TYR A 143 9.26 1.38 10.56
C TYR A 143 9.06 2.36 9.41
N GLU A 144 10.07 2.50 8.56
CA GLU A 144 10.11 3.44 7.45
C GLU A 144 10.48 2.72 6.14
N LEU A 145 9.60 2.81 5.16
CA LEU A 145 9.83 2.42 3.78
C LEU A 145 9.68 3.67 2.91
N ASP A 146 10.73 4.00 2.15
CA ASP A 146 10.72 5.15 1.23
C ASP A 146 11.24 4.76 -0.14
N SER A 147 10.49 5.02 -1.21
CA SER A 147 10.89 4.66 -2.58
C SER A 147 11.19 3.17 -2.77
N CYS A 148 10.50 2.32 -2.02
CA CYS A 148 10.58 0.86 -2.13
C CYS A 148 9.50 0.28 -3.04
N ILE A 149 9.83 -0.82 -3.72
CA ILE A 149 8.89 -1.63 -4.49
C ILE A 149 8.71 -2.96 -3.76
N LEU A 150 7.46 -3.32 -3.44
CA LEU A 150 7.09 -4.62 -2.88
C LEU A 150 6.27 -5.37 -3.93
N GLU A 151 6.73 -6.54 -4.35
CA GLU A 151 6.06 -7.31 -5.41
C GLU A 151 5.80 -8.77 -5.05
N GLY A 152 4.63 -9.26 -5.45
CA GLY A 152 4.40 -10.70 -5.65
C GLY A 152 4.04 -11.46 -4.38
N ASN A 153 3.77 -10.76 -3.28
CA ASN A 153 3.33 -11.38 -2.02
C ASN A 153 1.95 -12.04 -2.18
N GLN A 154 1.78 -13.21 -1.57
CA GLN A 154 0.48 -13.90 -1.56
C GLN A 154 -0.41 -13.52 -0.36
N TRP A 155 0.14 -12.83 0.65
CA TRP A 155 -0.57 -12.49 1.87
C TRP A 155 -0.42 -11.03 2.28
N ASN A 156 0.76 -10.58 2.70
CA ASN A 156 1.05 -9.17 3.01
C ASN A 156 2.42 -8.76 2.46
N GLY A 157 2.52 -7.57 1.85
CA GLY A 157 3.80 -6.99 1.46
C GLY A 157 4.58 -6.52 2.68
N PHE A 158 3.89 -5.88 3.63
CA PHE A 158 4.44 -5.38 4.88
C PHE A 158 3.47 -5.63 6.04
N VAL A 159 3.91 -6.36 7.07
CA VAL A 159 3.06 -6.75 8.19
C VAL A 159 3.73 -6.50 9.54
N ILE A 160 2.96 -6.02 10.51
CA ILE A 160 3.42 -5.67 11.85
C ILE A 160 2.69 -6.52 12.90
N PHE A 161 3.46 -7.06 13.83
CA PHE A 161 3.01 -7.81 15.00
C PHE A 161 3.65 -7.24 16.29
N GLY A 162 3.22 -6.04 16.66
CA GLY A 162 3.44 -5.45 17.99
C GLY A 162 2.94 -4.00 18.05
N PRO A 163 2.65 -3.48 19.26
CA PRO A 163 2.42 -2.06 19.48
C PRO A 163 3.52 -1.22 18.82
N THR A 164 3.15 -0.22 18.03
CA THR A 164 4.10 0.49 17.16
C THR A 164 4.05 1.98 17.39
N LYS A 165 5.22 2.63 17.45
CA LYS A 165 5.30 4.09 17.57
C LYS A 165 4.88 4.73 16.24
N LYS A 166 5.55 4.36 15.16
CA LYS A 166 5.30 5.00 13.86
C LYS A 166 5.55 4.05 12.70
N ILE A 167 4.65 4.10 11.72
CA ILE A 167 4.80 3.47 10.41
C ILE A 167 4.81 4.58 9.36
N THR A 168 5.80 4.58 8.48
CA THR A 168 5.87 5.51 7.34
C THR A 168 6.15 4.71 6.08
N MET A 169 5.26 4.83 5.11
CA MET A 169 5.38 4.26 3.77
C MET A 169 5.16 5.39 2.77
N THR A 170 6.24 5.82 2.13
CA THR A 170 6.23 6.94 1.20
C THR A 170 6.89 6.59 -0.12
N ASN A 171 6.37 7.12 -1.22
CA ASN A 171 6.97 6.95 -2.53
C ASN A 171 7.09 5.47 -2.96
N CYS A 172 6.33 4.58 -2.34
CA CYS A 172 6.42 3.15 -2.56
C CYS A 172 5.45 2.67 -3.64
N VAL A 173 5.83 1.56 -4.26
CA VAL A 173 4.93 0.78 -5.12
C VAL A 173 4.69 -0.57 -4.48
N VAL A 174 3.44 -0.89 -4.16
CA VAL A 174 3.02 -2.26 -3.89
C VAL A 174 2.33 -2.77 -5.13
N ARG A 175 2.86 -3.84 -5.72
CA ARG A 175 2.31 -4.38 -6.96
C ARG A 175 2.12 -5.87 -6.89
N ASN A 176 1.13 -6.34 -7.65
CA ASN A 176 1.00 -7.75 -7.99
C ASN A 176 0.85 -8.66 -6.75
N SER A 177 0.20 -8.14 -5.71
CA SER A 177 -0.10 -8.87 -4.47
C SER A 177 -1.35 -9.73 -4.66
N VAL A 178 -1.17 -10.89 -5.28
CA VAL A 178 -2.26 -11.77 -5.70
C VAL A 178 -2.17 -13.12 -5.01
N ASN A 179 -3.24 -13.50 -4.34
CA ASN A 179 -3.45 -14.84 -3.82
C ASN A 179 -4.33 -15.65 -4.78
N SER A 180 -3.90 -16.86 -5.12
CA SER A 180 -4.58 -17.70 -6.11
C SER A 180 -5.93 -18.26 -5.63
N GLY A 181 -6.11 -18.43 -4.32
CA GLY A 181 -7.27 -19.11 -3.73
C GLY A 181 -8.19 -18.22 -2.90
N SER A 182 -7.78 -16.99 -2.58
CA SER A 182 -8.52 -16.13 -1.67
C SER A 182 -8.52 -14.68 -2.14
N PRO A 183 -9.70 -14.04 -2.30
CA PRO A 183 -9.75 -12.62 -2.54
C PRO A 183 -9.27 -11.81 -1.32
N TRP A 184 -9.23 -12.40 -0.11
CA TRP A 184 -8.97 -11.72 1.18
C TRP A 184 -7.48 -11.53 1.55
N ASN A 185 -6.60 -12.11 0.75
CA ASN A 185 -5.15 -12.09 0.92
C ASN A 185 -4.50 -11.45 -0.30
N GLY A 186 -3.29 -10.90 -0.17
CA GLY A 186 -2.65 -10.11 -1.22
C GLY A 186 -2.66 -8.61 -0.88
N ARG A 187 -2.21 -8.32 0.34
CA ARG A 187 -2.33 -7.04 1.03
C ARG A 187 -1.08 -6.19 0.85
N GLY A 188 -1.23 -4.87 0.91
CA GLY A 188 -0.12 -3.93 1.02
C GLY A 188 0.44 -3.94 2.44
N LEU A 189 -0.20 -3.18 3.33
CA LEU A 189 0.21 -2.99 4.72
C LEU A 189 -0.82 -3.57 5.69
N SER A 190 -0.38 -4.32 6.71
CA SER A 190 -1.25 -4.73 7.82
C SER A 190 -0.61 -4.59 9.19
N THR A 191 -1.36 -4.03 10.13
CA THR A 191 -0.95 -3.88 11.53
C THR A 191 -1.46 -5.00 12.44
N ARG A 192 -2.13 -6.02 11.89
CA ARG A 192 -2.61 -7.24 12.59
C ARG A 192 -3.19 -6.98 13.98
N ASP A 193 -4.11 -6.03 14.03
CA ASP A 193 -4.93 -5.74 15.21
C ASP A 193 -4.08 -5.15 16.37
N GLN A 194 -2.90 -4.59 16.06
CA GLN A 194 -1.97 -3.97 17.00
C GLN A 194 -2.12 -2.44 17.05
N PRO A 195 -1.99 -1.81 18.24
CA PRO A 195 -2.10 -0.36 18.37
C PRO A 195 -0.91 0.35 17.72
N VAL A 196 -1.16 1.46 17.03
CA VAL A 196 -0.13 2.29 16.39
C VAL A 196 -0.35 3.77 16.74
N GLU A 197 0.71 4.49 17.12
CA GLU A 197 0.58 5.93 17.43
C GLU A 197 0.44 6.78 16.17
N GLU A 198 1.21 6.52 15.12
CA GLU A 198 1.12 7.26 13.85
C GLU A 198 1.34 6.34 12.64
N VAL A 199 0.44 6.44 11.65
CA VAL A 199 0.61 5.80 10.34
C VAL A 199 0.61 6.87 9.25
N VAL A 200 1.65 6.87 8.42
CA VAL A 200 1.78 7.75 7.25
C VAL A 200 1.90 6.87 6.00
N ILE A 201 0.93 6.99 5.10
CA ILE A 201 0.88 6.34 3.79
C ILE A 201 0.66 7.46 2.78
N GLU A 202 1.76 7.96 2.20
CA GLU A 202 1.70 9.13 1.32
C GLU A 202 2.52 8.96 0.03
N ASN A 203 1.98 9.44 -1.10
CA ASN A 203 2.65 9.34 -2.41
C ASN A 203 2.96 7.90 -2.80
N ASN A 204 2.02 6.96 -2.64
CA ASN A 204 2.25 5.56 -3.00
C ASN A 204 1.34 5.08 -4.13
N THR A 205 1.82 4.09 -4.87
CA THR A 205 1.03 3.34 -5.84
C THR A 205 0.72 1.94 -5.29
N PHE A 206 -0.55 1.55 -5.33
CA PHE A 206 -1.00 0.18 -5.08
C PHE A 206 -1.65 -0.37 -6.34
N TYR A 207 -0.99 -1.34 -6.98
CA TYR A 207 -1.35 -1.81 -8.32
C TYR A 207 -1.58 -3.33 -8.35
N ASN A 208 -2.78 -3.77 -8.73
CA ASN A 208 -3.17 -5.18 -8.78
C ASN A 208 -3.05 -5.91 -7.43
N LEU A 209 -3.96 -5.58 -6.51
CA LEU A 209 -4.05 -6.23 -5.21
C LEU A 209 -5.37 -7.01 -5.13
N ASN A 210 -5.34 -8.18 -4.49
CA ASN A 210 -6.60 -8.84 -4.13
C ASN A 210 -7.32 -8.06 -3.02
N SER A 211 -6.65 -7.88 -1.89
CA SER A 211 -7.13 -7.20 -0.67
C SER A 211 -5.94 -7.09 0.23
N PHE A 212 -5.75 -6.10 1.08
CA PHE A 212 -6.31 -4.77 1.21
C PHE A 212 -5.10 -3.85 1.02
N VAL A 213 -5.31 -2.59 0.65
CA VAL A 213 -4.22 -1.62 0.60
C VAL A 213 -3.67 -1.42 2.02
N PHE A 214 -4.58 -1.19 2.97
CA PHE A 214 -4.29 -1.11 4.39
C PHE A 214 -5.28 -1.96 5.20
N ARG A 215 -4.76 -2.74 6.14
CA ARG A 215 -5.55 -3.47 7.14
C ARG A 215 -5.13 -3.10 8.56
N GLY A 216 -5.99 -2.34 9.22
CA GLY A 216 -5.98 -2.00 10.65
C GLY A 216 -7.23 -2.49 11.35
N GLU A 217 -7.73 -3.67 10.99
CA GLU A 217 -8.95 -4.19 11.57
C GLU A 217 -8.80 -4.33 13.10
N TRP A 218 -9.80 -3.88 13.88
CA TRP A 218 -9.84 -4.00 15.34
C TRP A 218 -8.65 -3.37 16.11
N ASN A 219 -7.92 -2.42 15.53
CA ASN A 219 -6.83 -1.74 16.23
C ASN A 219 -7.10 -0.27 16.55
N GLU A 220 -6.35 0.25 17.53
CA GLU A 220 -6.22 1.68 17.75
C GLU A 220 -5.13 2.22 16.82
N ILE A 221 -5.47 3.15 15.93
CA ILE A 221 -4.49 3.98 15.24
C ILE A 221 -4.78 5.41 15.67
N LYS A 222 -3.91 5.98 16.48
CA LYS A 222 -4.16 7.29 17.09
C LYS A 222 -4.17 8.41 16.06
N LYS A 223 -3.41 8.26 14.98
CA LYS A 223 -3.35 9.21 13.87
C LYS A 223 -3.00 8.53 12.55
N MET A 224 -3.76 8.80 11.50
CA MET A 224 -3.46 8.35 10.14
C MET A 224 -3.38 9.49 9.13
N THR A 225 -2.34 9.48 8.31
CA THR A 225 -2.25 10.27 7.07
C THR A 225 -2.24 9.31 5.90
N PHE A 226 -3.30 9.35 5.09
CA PHE A 226 -3.47 8.56 3.87
C PHE A 226 -3.72 9.51 2.69
N ASN A 227 -2.63 10.05 2.14
CA ASN A 227 -2.73 11.15 1.17
C ASN A 227 -1.98 10.85 -0.14
N HIS A 228 -2.44 11.40 -1.26
CA HIS A 228 -1.71 11.29 -2.53
C HIS A 228 -1.36 9.84 -2.90
N ASN A 229 -2.27 8.89 -2.68
CA ASN A 229 -2.08 7.51 -3.12
C ASN A 229 -2.89 7.23 -4.38
N THR A 230 -2.32 6.43 -5.29
CA THR A 230 -3.01 5.93 -6.47
C THR A 230 -3.24 4.43 -6.30
N MET A 231 -4.50 4.01 -6.27
CA MET A 231 -4.89 2.61 -6.21
C MET A 231 -5.57 2.21 -7.50
N VAL A 232 -5.04 1.17 -8.14
CA VAL A 232 -5.50 0.67 -9.44
C VAL A 232 -5.67 -0.83 -9.33
N ASN A 233 -6.92 -1.28 -9.56
CA ASN A 233 -7.35 -2.67 -9.51
C ASN A 233 -7.19 -3.31 -8.12
N THR A 234 -8.25 -3.26 -7.32
CA THR A 234 -8.35 -4.06 -6.08
C THR A 234 -9.64 -4.85 -5.99
N ILE A 235 -9.56 -6.13 -5.61
CA ILE A 235 -10.74 -7.00 -5.56
C ILE A 235 -11.66 -6.64 -4.38
N LYS A 236 -11.16 -6.60 -3.14
CA LYS A 236 -11.93 -6.06 -1.99
C LYS A 236 -11.56 -4.60 -1.70
N TRP A 237 -12.31 -4.00 -0.78
CA TRP A 237 -12.19 -2.62 -0.35
C TRP A 237 -10.74 -2.26 0.00
N PRO A 238 -10.28 -1.03 -0.19
CA PRO A 238 -8.86 -0.72 0.02
C PRO A 238 -8.50 -0.65 1.51
N LEU A 239 -9.43 -0.22 2.36
CA LEU A 239 -9.18 0.14 3.76
C LEU A 239 -10.01 -0.74 4.69
N GLN A 240 -9.40 -1.78 5.24
CA GLN A 240 -10.02 -2.56 6.31
C GLN A 240 -9.71 -1.92 7.67
N TRP A 241 -10.33 -0.77 7.92
CA TRP A 241 -10.23 0.02 9.15
C TRP A 241 -11.44 0.96 9.24
N HIS A 242 -12.31 0.76 10.25
CA HIS A 242 -13.64 1.40 10.31
C HIS A 242 -13.83 2.34 11.51
N TYR A 243 -12.84 2.41 12.40
CA TYR A 243 -12.91 3.15 13.67
C TYR A 243 -11.90 4.30 13.71
N ALA A 244 -11.67 4.95 12.58
CA ALA A 244 -10.73 6.06 12.48
C ALA A 244 -11.08 7.19 13.45
N THR A 245 -10.18 7.53 14.37
CA THR A 245 -10.39 8.57 15.40
C THR A 245 -9.79 9.92 15.00
N ASP A 246 -8.57 9.92 14.46
CA ASP A 246 -7.90 11.09 13.87
C ASP A 246 -7.26 10.68 12.53
N ALA A 247 -7.82 11.11 11.40
CA ALA A 247 -7.33 10.71 10.10
C ALA A 247 -7.56 11.72 8.97
N THR A 248 -6.62 11.76 8.03
CA THR A 248 -6.80 12.41 6.73
C THR A 248 -6.74 11.38 5.60
N PHE A 249 -7.71 11.44 4.71
CA PHE A 249 -7.82 10.61 3.51
C PHE A 249 -7.99 11.52 2.31
N ASN A 250 -6.89 12.12 1.84
CA ASN A 250 -6.97 13.25 0.91
C ASN A 250 -6.22 13.00 -0.39
N TYR A 251 -6.75 13.55 -1.49
CA TYR A 251 -6.03 13.60 -2.76
C TYR A 251 -5.66 12.21 -3.31
N ASN A 252 -6.48 11.19 -3.07
CA ASN A 252 -6.23 9.83 -3.55
C ASN A 252 -7.04 9.52 -4.81
N ILE A 253 -6.56 8.58 -5.63
CA ILE A 253 -7.30 8.02 -6.77
C ILE A 253 -7.61 6.54 -6.49
N PHE A 254 -8.86 6.15 -6.68
CA PHE A 254 -9.37 4.78 -6.50
C PHE A 254 -9.96 4.27 -7.83
N TYR A 255 -9.13 3.68 -8.68
CA TYR A 255 -9.55 3.16 -9.97
C TYR A 255 -9.76 1.65 -9.91
N ASN A 256 -10.96 1.18 -10.25
CA ASN A 256 -11.33 -0.24 -10.15
C ASN A 256 -11.03 -0.84 -8.77
N THR A 257 -11.24 -0.05 -7.71
CA THR A 257 -10.97 -0.45 -6.33
C THR A 257 -12.26 -0.99 -5.71
N HIS A 258 -12.17 -2.09 -4.95
CA HIS A 258 -13.33 -2.81 -4.42
C HIS A 258 -14.20 -3.45 -5.50
N CYS A 259 -13.61 -3.92 -6.60
CA CYS A 259 -14.37 -4.30 -7.79
C CYS A 259 -15.10 -5.65 -7.74
N PHE A 260 -14.97 -6.45 -6.67
CA PHE A 260 -15.62 -7.76 -6.58
C PHE A 260 -17.15 -7.70 -6.48
N GLY A 261 -17.68 -6.56 -6.05
CA GLY A 261 -19.07 -6.40 -5.64
C GLY A 261 -19.42 -7.24 -4.41
N GLU A 262 -20.64 -7.09 -3.91
CA GLU A 262 -21.14 -7.81 -2.75
C GLU A 262 -22.56 -8.36 -2.96
N SER A 263 -22.77 -9.60 -2.50
CA SER A 263 -24.10 -10.19 -2.40
C SER A 263 -24.76 -9.87 -1.06
N ALA A 264 -26.08 -10.00 -0.99
CA ALA A 264 -26.83 -9.82 0.25
C ALA A 264 -26.34 -10.72 1.41
N SER A 265 -25.97 -11.97 1.12
CA SER A 265 -25.40 -12.89 2.11
C SER A 265 -24.01 -12.49 2.59
N GLU A 266 -23.20 -11.90 1.70
CA GLU A 266 -21.86 -11.42 2.04
C GLU A 266 -21.94 -10.21 2.96
N ARG A 267 -22.81 -9.25 2.65
CA ARG A 267 -23.00 -8.05 3.49
C ARG A 267 -23.39 -8.41 4.92
N ALA A 268 -24.33 -9.33 5.09
CA ALA A 268 -24.79 -9.79 6.40
C ALA A 268 -23.68 -10.43 7.27
N GLY A 269 -22.60 -10.92 6.65
CA GLY A 269 -21.46 -11.52 7.36
C GLY A 269 -20.29 -10.56 7.59
N GLN A 270 -20.32 -9.35 7.03
CA GLN A 270 -19.19 -8.44 7.03
C GLN A 270 -19.54 -7.08 7.65
N ASP A 271 -20.68 -6.50 7.28
CA ASP A 271 -21.14 -5.21 7.78
C ASP A 271 -22.15 -5.44 8.89
N LYS A 272 -22.00 -4.70 9.99
CA LYS A 272 -22.85 -4.87 11.19
C LYS A 272 -24.33 -4.58 10.93
N ASP A 273 -24.62 -3.72 9.95
CA ASP A 273 -25.97 -3.30 9.58
C ASP A 273 -26.42 -3.93 8.26
N GLY A 274 -25.62 -4.84 7.69
CA GLY A 274 -25.89 -5.49 6.40
C GLY A 274 -25.84 -4.54 5.20
N GLN A 275 -25.17 -3.40 5.33
CA GLN A 275 -24.94 -2.45 4.23
C GLN A 275 -23.79 -2.93 3.34
N PRO A 276 -23.73 -2.51 2.05
CA PRO A 276 -22.54 -2.73 1.24
C PRO A 276 -21.34 -2.00 1.86
N PHE A 277 -20.13 -2.54 1.74
CA PHE A 277 -18.93 -1.79 2.05
C PHE A 277 -18.65 -0.78 0.93
N GLY A 278 -18.54 0.49 1.28
CA GLY A 278 -17.94 1.46 0.40
C GLY A 278 -16.43 1.28 0.22
N ILE A 279 -15.84 2.08 -0.66
CA ILE A 279 -14.39 2.29 -0.72
C ILE A 279 -13.88 2.88 0.61
N PHE A 280 -14.66 3.77 1.22
CA PHE A 280 -14.44 4.34 2.54
C PHE A 280 -15.66 4.05 3.45
N ASN A 281 -15.42 3.55 4.67
CA ASN A 281 -16.49 3.30 5.63
C ASN A 281 -16.06 3.63 7.05
N LEU A 282 -17.00 4.19 7.81
CA LEU A 282 -16.89 4.38 9.25
C LEU A 282 -18.02 3.64 9.97
N PHE A 283 -17.69 3.13 11.15
CA PHE A 283 -18.64 2.69 12.17
C PHE A 283 -18.58 3.64 13.36
N GLU A 284 -19.63 3.63 14.17
CA GLU A 284 -19.68 4.34 15.44
C GLU A 284 -18.65 3.77 16.44
N LEU A 285 -17.92 4.63 17.14
CA LEU A 285 -16.82 4.28 18.05
C LEU A 285 -17.31 3.48 19.26
N GLU A 286 -18.45 3.87 19.84
CA GLU A 286 -19.03 3.22 21.04
C GLU A 286 -19.44 1.77 20.82
N GLN A 287 -19.67 1.36 19.56
CA GLN A 287 -20.07 -0.01 19.23
C GLN A 287 -18.89 -0.98 19.18
N HIS A 288 -17.66 -0.48 19.30
CA HIS A 288 -16.47 -1.30 19.35
C HIS A 288 -15.91 -1.36 20.77
N THR A 289 -16.19 -2.46 21.46
CA THR A 289 -15.81 -2.68 22.87
C THR A 289 -14.37 -2.30 23.21
N PHE A 290 -13.40 -2.56 22.33
CA PHE A 290 -12.01 -2.18 22.57
C PHE A 290 -11.78 -0.67 22.41
N ILE A 291 -12.39 0.00 21.43
CA ILE A 291 -12.20 1.44 21.22
C ILE A 291 -12.95 2.23 22.30
N ASP A 292 -14.16 1.78 22.65
CA ASP A 292 -14.93 2.28 23.79
C ASP A 292 -14.13 2.14 25.11
N SER A 293 -13.43 1.02 25.31
CA SER A 293 -12.58 0.83 26.50
C SER A 293 -11.39 1.79 26.59
N LEU A 294 -10.98 2.39 25.47
CA LEU A 294 -9.93 3.41 25.44
C LEU A 294 -10.48 4.83 25.73
N GLY A 295 -11.81 4.98 25.81
CA GLY A 295 -12.46 6.24 26.17
C GLY A 295 -12.61 7.23 25.02
N TYR A 296 -12.47 6.79 23.77
CA TYR A 296 -12.75 7.64 22.61
C TYR A 296 -14.24 7.92 22.51
N VAL A 297 -14.60 9.19 22.28
CA VAL A 297 -15.99 9.63 22.11
C VAL A 297 -16.18 10.28 20.74
N GLU A 298 -17.37 10.12 20.14
CA GLU A 298 -17.65 10.62 18.78
C GLU A 298 -17.43 12.13 18.62
N GLY A 299 -17.75 12.93 19.65
CA GLY A 299 -17.54 14.38 19.61
C GLY A 299 -16.07 14.81 19.51
N GLU A 300 -15.11 13.92 19.74
CA GLU A 300 -13.67 14.19 19.60
C GLU A 300 -13.07 13.64 18.29
N ARG A 301 -13.86 12.87 17.52
CA ARG A 301 -13.44 12.24 16.28
C ARG A 301 -13.17 13.27 15.19
N LYS A 302 -12.03 13.17 14.52
CA LYS A 302 -11.57 14.08 13.47
C LYS A 302 -11.19 13.29 12.23
N VAL A 303 -12.05 13.31 11.21
CA VAL A 303 -11.73 12.65 9.93
C VAL A 303 -12.00 13.62 8.81
N THR A 304 -10.99 13.84 7.97
CA THR A 304 -11.14 14.60 6.74
C THR A 304 -10.95 13.67 5.55
N VAL A 305 -11.92 13.70 4.64
CA VAL A 305 -11.91 12.97 3.38
C VAL A 305 -12.07 14.02 2.28
N SER A 306 -10.97 14.44 1.65
CA SER A 306 -11.02 15.56 0.71
C SER A 306 -10.37 15.30 -0.64
N ASN A 307 -11.04 15.75 -1.71
CA ASN A 307 -10.50 15.81 -3.07
C ASN A 307 -9.99 14.44 -3.55
N ASN A 308 -10.67 13.37 -3.16
CA ASN A 308 -10.43 12.04 -3.73
C ASN A 308 -11.19 11.88 -5.04
N ASP A 309 -10.77 10.92 -5.84
CA ASP A 309 -11.49 10.48 -7.02
C ASP A 309 -11.65 8.96 -7.01
N TYR A 310 -12.81 8.47 -7.42
CA TYR A 310 -13.05 7.04 -7.58
C TYR A 310 -13.71 6.77 -8.93
N PHE A 311 -13.29 5.71 -9.60
CA PHE A 311 -13.83 5.37 -10.91
C PHE A 311 -13.84 3.88 -11.16
N PHE A 312 -14.87 3.42 -11.87
CA PHE A 312 -15.01 2.04 -12.32
C PHE A 312 -15.07 2.01 -13.84
N SER A 313 -14.16 1.25 -14.44
CA SER A 313 -14.14 1.03 -15.88
C SER A 313 -15.34 0.20 -16.33
N SER A 314 -15.63 0.23 -17.63
CA SER A 314 -16.76 -0.52 -18.20
C SER A 314 -16.66 -2.02 -17.94
N GLU A 315 -15.45 -2.59 -17.92
CA GLU A 315 -15.21 -4.01 -17.65
C GLU A 315 -15.72 -4.42 -16.25
N ILE A 316 -15.58 -3.53 -15.26
CA ILE A 316 -16.07 -3.77 -13.90
C ILE A 316 -17.59 -3.62 -13.83
N THR A 317 -18.13 -2.55 -14.43
CA THR A 317 -19.59 -2.34 -14.41
C THR A 317 -20.32 -3.44 -15.17
N ASP A 318 -19.75 -3.93 -16.27
CA ASP A 318 -20.28 -5.06 -17.05
C ASP A 318 -20.16 -6.38 -16.28
N PHE A 319 -19.09 -6.55 -15.49
CA PHE A 319 -18.96 -7.69 -14.58
C PHE A 319 -20.09 -7.72 -13.55
N TRP A 320 -20.38 -6.60 -12.87
CA TRP A 320 -21.50 -6.52 -11.92
C TRP A 320 -22.85 -6.77 -12.59
N ALA A 321 -23.09 -6.14 -13.74
CA ALA A 321 -24.33 -6.33 -14.49
C ALA A 321 -24.53 -7.78 -14.99
N SER A 322 -23.45 -8.57 -15.07
CA SER A 322 -23.52 -9.98 -15.46
C SER A 322 -23.89 -10.94 -14.32
N ILE A 323 -23.99 -10.47 -13.08
CA ILE A 323 -24.27 -11.30 -11.89
C ILE A 323 -25.43 -10.70 -11.09
N ASP A 324 -26.64 -11.26 -11.24
CA ASP A 324 -27.87 -10.78 -10.58
C ASP A 324 -27.79 -10.67 -9.05
N SER A 325 -26.89 -11.43 -8.41
CA SER A 325 -26.76 -11.48 -6.96
C SER A 325 -25.77 -10.48 -6.37
N VAL A 326 -25.11 -9.67 -7.20
CA VAL A 326 -24.05 -8.75 -6.80
C VAL A 326 -24.46 -7.31 -7.09
N GLU A 327 -24.22 -6.42 -6.13
CA GLU A 327 -24.41 -4.98 -6.29
C GLU A 327 -23.07 -4.26 -6.51
N ALA A 328 -23.14 -3.11 -7.16
CA ALA A 328 -22.01 -2.20 -7.32
C ALA A 328 -21.65 -1.56 -5.97
N GLU A 329 -20.36 -1.36 -5.74
CA GLU A 329 -19.90 -0.78 -4.47
C GLU A 329 -19.98 0.75 -4.49
N PRO A 330 -20.41 1.38 -3.38
CA PRO A 330 -20.45 2.82 -3.29
C PRO A 330 -19.09 3.41 -2.91
N TRP A 331 -18.97 4.73 -2.99
CA TRP A 331 -17.87 5.44 -2.35
C TRP A 331 -17.93 5.29 -0.82
N MET A 332 -19.07 5.66 -0.23
CA MET A 332 -19.46 5.46 1.16
C MET A 332 -20.83 4.79 1.21
N ASN A 333 -21.07 3.92 2.19
CA ASN A 333 -22.40 3.40 2.42
C ASN A 333 -23.30 4.42 3.15
N GLU A 334 -24.60 4.13 3.23
CA GLU A 334 -25.60 5.07 3.77
C GLU A 334 -25.31 5.49 5.21
N ARG A 335 -24.84 4.57 6.06
CA ARG A 335 -24.43 4.90 7.43
C ARG A 335 -23.26 5.87 7.43
N THR A 336 -22.20 5.55 6.69
CA THR A 336 -20.99 6.38 6.66
C THR A 336 -21.33 7.77 6.11
N GLN A 337 -22.07 7.84 4.99
CA GLN A 337 -22.52 9.12 4.44
C GLN A 337 -23.37 9.90 5.44
N GLY A 338 -24.31 9.23 6.12
CA GLY A 338 -25.14 9.85 7.15
C GLY A 338 -24.35 10.43 8.33
N MET A 339 -23.19 9.85 8.67
CA MET A 339 -22.28 10.43 9.67
C MET A 339 -21.62 11.72 9.17
N PHE A 340 -21.19 11.78 7.91
CA PHE A 340 -20.63 13.00 7.32
C PHE A 340 -21.67 14.09 7.06
N ASP A 341 -22.95 13.71 6.88
CA ASP A 341 -24.05 14.65 6.68
C ASP A 341 -24.61 15.21 8.01
N ASP A 342 -24.23 14.65 9.16
CA ASP A 342 -24.72 15.02 10.50
C ASP A 342 -23.68 15.84 11.30
N ASP A 343 -23.58 17.12 10.94
CA ASP A 343 -22.74 18.11 11.64
C ASP A 343 -23.09 18.29 13.13
N ALA A 344 -24.29 17.87 13.58
CA ALA A 344 -24.71 18.06 14.97
C ALA A 344 -24.06 17.03 15.90
N ASN A 345 -23.93 15.78 15.45
CA ASN A 345 -23.31 14.71 16.23
C ASN A 345 -21.85 14.46 15.83
N TYR A 346 -21.45 14.83 14.61
CA TYR A 346 -20.13 14.54 14.02
C TYR A 346 -19.42 15.81 13.52
N THR A 347 -19.30 16.82 14.40
CA THR A 347 -18.82 18.18 14.07
C THR A 347 -17.44 18.31 13.39
N ALA A 348 -16.63 17.24 13.39
CA ALA A 348 -15.28 17.23 12.80
C ALA A 348 -15.06 16.07 11.80
N LEU A 349 -16.15 15.49 11.30
CA LEU A 349 -16.13 14.70 10.06
C LEU A 349 -16.37 15.63 8.88
N ASN A 350 -15.46 15.61 7.90
CA ASN A 350 -15.56 16.47 6.73
C ASN A 350 -15.34 15.65 5.45
N GLU A 351 -16.35 15.59 4.59
CA GLU A 351 -16.21 15.14 3.21
C GLU A 351 -16.21 16.36 2.29
N ILE A 352 -15.17 16.50 1.46
CA ILE A 352 -14.98 17.67 0.60
C ILE A 352 -14.60 17.21 -0.79
N ASP A 353 -15.39 17.57 -1.81
CA ASP A 353 -14.98 17.47 -3.22
C ASP A 353 -14.51 16.08 -3.70
N THR A 354 -15.04 14.98 -3.13
CA THR A 354 -14.89 13.65 -3.71
C THR A 354 -15.54 13.62 -5.11
N LYS A 355 -14.84 13.05 -6.09
CA LYS A 355 -15.28 12.99 -7.50
C LYS A 355 -15.41 11.56 -7.97
N ASN A 356 -16.23 11.38 -9.01
CA ASN A 356 -16.30 10.17 -9.79
C ASN A 356 -16.01 10.52 -11.25
N MET A 357 -14.73 10.46 -11.63
CA MET A 357 -14.27 10.83 -12.96
C MET A 357 -13.25 9.80 -13.44
N ASP A 358 -13.26 9.48 -14.73
CA ASP A 358 -12.16 8.70 -15.31
C ASP A 358 -10.88 9.54 -15.24
N PRO A 359 -9.79 9.06 -14.60
CA PRO A 359 -8.53 9.77 -14.63
C PRO A 359 -7.98 9.95 -16.04
N GLU A 360 -8.34 9.06 -16.98
CA GLU A 360 -7.72 8.96 -18.31
C GLU A 360 -6.22 8.65 -18.18
N PHE A 361 -5.90 7.57 -17.47
CA PHE A 361 -4.53 7.08 -17.31
C PHE A 361 -3.87 6.83 -18.67
N ILE A 362 -2.58 7.16 -18.77
CA ILE A 362 -1.80 7.00 -20.00
C ILE A 362 -1.58 5.52 -20.33
N GLU A 363 -1.15 4.72 -19.35
CA GLU A 363 -0.96 3.28 -19.52
C GLU A 363 -1.14 2.55 -18.17
N VAL A 364 -2.27 1.85 -18.02
CA VAL A 364 -2.60 1.09 -16.80
C VAL A 364 -1.97 -0.31 -16.77
N GLY A 365 -0.91 -0.54 -17.56
CA GLY A 365 -0.20 -1.82 -17.62
C GLY A 365 -0.97 -2.89 -18.39
N ASN A 366 -1.65 -2.51 -19.47
CA ASN A 366 -2.24 -3.43 -20.43
C ASN A 366 -1.37 -3.44 -21.70
N THR A 367 -0.81 -4.60 -22.04
CA THR A 367 -0.07 -4.75 -23.30
C THR A 367 -0.95 -5.44 -24.34
N ALA A 368 -0.55 -5.40 -25.61
CA ALA A 368 -1.22 -6.18 -26.66
C ALA A 368 -1.23 -7.69 -26.40
N ALA A 369 -0.31 -8.19 -25.55
CA ALA A 369 -0.19 -9.61 -25.21
C ALA A 369 -0.88 -9.99 -23.90
N TRP A 370 -1.12 -9.03 -22.99
CA TRP A 370 -1.67 -9.27 -21.66
C TRP A 370 -2.55 -8.10 -21.21
N SER A 371 -3.82 -8.41 -20.96
CA SER A 371 -4.77 -7.50 -20.34
C SER A 371 -4.94 -7.88 -18.87
N THR A 372 -4.43 -7.02 -18.00
CA THR A 372 -4.50 -7.18 -16.55
C THR A 372 -5.95 -7.11 -16.08
N ILE A 373 -6.74 -6.18 -16.64
CA ILE A 373 -8.15 -6.01 -16.27
C ILE A 373 -9.00 -7.22 -16.67
N ASP A 374 -8.81 -7.75 -17.89
CA ASP A 374 -9.56 -8.95 -18.33
C ASP A 374 -9.20 -10.18 -17.49
N SER A 375 -7.91 -10.32 -17.14
CA SER A 375 -7.43 -11.38 -16.26
C SER A 375 -8.02 -11.27 -14.86
N MET A 376 -8.12 -10.05 -14.32
CA MET A 376 -8.78 -9.80 -13.03
C MET A 376 -10.26 -10.14 -13.09
N VAL A 377 -10.99 -9.68 -14.11
CA VAL A 377 -12.42 -9.98 -14.28
C VAL A 377 -12.66 -11.49 -14.40
N LEU A 378 -11.85 -12.20 -15.19
CA LEU A 378 -11.93 -13.66 -15.30
C LEU A 378 -11.64 -14.34 -13.96
N PHE A 379 -10.67 -13.82 -13.18
CA PHE A 379 -10.39 -14.31 -11.84
C PHE A 379 -11.59 -14.14 -10.90
N MET A 380 -12.19 -12.96 -10.87
CA MET A 380 -13.38 -12.69 -10.07
C MET A 380 -14.57 -13.58 -10.46
N ARG A 381 -14.80 -13.79 -11.76
CA ARG A 381 -15.84 -14.71 -12.26
C ARG A 381 -15.65 -16.12 -11.74
N GLY A 382 -14.43 -16.67 -11.77
CA GLY A 382 -14.16 -18.01 -11.23
C GLY A 382 -14.23 -18.11 -9.71
N LEU A 383 -14.10 -17.00 -8.97
CA LEU A 383 -14.38 -16.98 -7.53
C LEU A 383 -15.88 -17.00 -7.23
N ARG A 384 -16.70 -16.44 -8.12
CA ARG A 384 -18.17 -16.40 -8.02
C ARG A 384 -18.83 -17.69 -8.52
N ASP A 385 -18.29 -18.28 -9.58
CA ASP A 385 -18.80 -19.49 -10.22
C ASP A 385 -17.67 -20.52 -10.42
N THR A 386 -17.76 -21.64 -9.71
CA THR A 386 -16.78 -22.73 -9.80
C THR A 386 -16.73 -23.41 -11.18
N ASN A 387 -17.70 -23.16 -12.06
CA ASN A 387 -17.67 -23.65 -13.45
C ASN A 387 -16.79 -22.78 -14.36
N VAL A 388 -16.45 -21.56 -13.94
CA VAL A 388 -15.55 -20.68 -14.69
C VAL A 388 -14.11 -21.00 -14.31
N VAL A 389 -13.32 -21.41 -15.30
CA VAL A 389 -11.89 -21.63 -15.13
C VAL A 389 -11.19 -20.27 -15.03
N LYS A 390 -10.88 -19.85 -13.80
CA LYS A 390 -10.07 -18.66 -13.54
C LYS A 390 -8.57 -18.93 -13.65
N PRO A 391 -7.75 -17.90 -13.93
CA PRO A 391 -6.31 -18.02 -13.77
C PRO A 391 -5.91 -18.24 -12.30
N LEU A 392 -4.73 -18.83 -12.08
CA LEU A 392 -4.14 -18.93 -10.74
C LEU A 392 -3.55 -17.59 -10.27
N TYR A 393 -3.23 -16.71 -11.21
CA TYR A 393 -2.62 -15.40 -10.96
C TYR A 393 -3.10 -14.44 -12.06
N TRP A 394 -3.50 -13.22 -11.67
CA TRP A 394 -4.06 -12.21 -12.58
C TRP A 394 -3.29 -10.90 -12.59
N GLY A 395 -2.26 -10.76 -11.75
CA GLY A 395 -1.40 -9.59 -11.77
C GLY A 395 -0.64 -9.46 -13.09
N PHE A 396 0.03 -8.34 -13.27
CA PHE A 396 0.82 -8.06 -14.46
C PHE A 396 2.05 -8.98 -14.54
N GLU A 397 2.22 -9.65 -15.68
CA GLU A 397 3.38 -10.48 -16.05
C GLU A 397 3.77 -10.14 -17.50
N PRO A 398 4.84 -9.35 -17.75
CA PRO A 398 5.13 -8.84 -19.09
C PRO A 398 5.57 -9.93 -20.06
N ASP A 399 6.18 -11.01 -19.55
CA ASP A 399 6.54 -12.18 -20.35
C ASP A 399 6.84 -13.40 -19.44
N PRO A 400 6.00 -14.45 -19.43
CA PRO A 400 6.24 -15.66 -18.64
C PRO A 400 7.46 -16.49 -19.13
N SER A 401 8.04 -16.15 -20.28
CA SER A 401 9.27 -16.76 -20.81
C SER A 401 10.55 -16.04 -20.36
N ASN A 402 10.43 -14.86 -19.75
CA ASN A 402 11.54 -14.08 -19.22
C ASN A 402 11.77 -14.47 -17.74
N PRO A 403 13.00 -14.81 -17.30
CA PRO A 403 13.24 -15.15 -15.91
C PRO A 403 12.85 -13.99 -14.97
N PRO A 404 12.37 -14.27 -13.74
CA PRO A 404 11.74 -13.31 -12.83
C PRO A 404 12.58 -12.12 -12.38
N PHE A 405 13.84 -12.00 -12.82
CA PHE A 405 14.76 -10.91 -12.45
C PHE A 405 15.30 -10.11 -13.64
N ASN A 406 14.81 -10.41 -14.84
CA ASN A 406 15.10 -9.64 -16.03
C ASN A 406 13.95 -8.64 -16.25
N MET A 407 13.59 -7.94 -15.17
CA MET A 407 12.43 -7.07 -15.12
C MET A 407 12.62 -5.83 -16.00
N GLU A 408 11.52 -5.38 -16.59
CA GLU A 408 11.45 -4.13 -17.31
C GLU A 408 11.68 -2.96 -16.33
N TRP A 409 12.57 -2.05 -16.69
CA TRP A 409 12.83 -0.82 -15.94
C TRP A 409 12.95 0.38 -16.89
N PRO A 410 12.30 1.52 -16.61
CA PRO A 410 11.33 1.77 -15.54
C PRO A 410 10.15 0.79 -15.52
N LEU A 411 9.37 0.79 -14.42
CA LEU A 411 8.19 -0.06 -14.34
C LEU A 411 7.28 0.18 -15.57
N PRO A 412 6.63 -0.87 -16.09
CA PRO A 412 5.90 -0.80 -17.36
C PRO A 412 4.60 0.00 -17.27
N GLU A 413 3.98 0.09 -16.09
CA GLU A 413 2.84 0.97 -15.85
C GLU A 413 3.23 2.45 -15.89
N ASN A 414 2.35 3.28 -16.45
CA ASN A 414 2.43 4.73 -16.39
C ASN A 414 1.08 5.30 -15.95
N LEU A 415 0.94 5.49 -14.64
CA LEU A 415 -0.28 5.99 -14.01
C LEU A 415 -0.33 7.52 -13.96
N ALA A 416 0.48 8.21 -14.76
CA ALA A 416 0.16 9.59 -15.12
C ALA A 416 -1.13 9.61 -15.96
N TYR A 417 -1.81 10.75 -16.01
CA TYR A 417 -3.16 10.83 -16.58
C TYR A 417 -3.48 12.21 -17.17
N THR A 418 -4.56 12.31 -17.96
CA THR A 418 -4.89 13.52 -18.73
C THR A 418 -6.12 14.29 -18.27
N ASN A 419 -6.92 13.75 -17.33
CA ASN A 419 -8.10 14.45 -16.83
C ASN A 419 -7.73 15.81 -16.18
N ALA A 420 -8.08 16.90 -16.86
CA ALA A 420 -7.71 18.26 -16.45
C ALA A 420 -8.26 18.68 -15.08
N THR A 421 -9.39 18.12 -14.66
CA THR A 421 -9.97 18.40 -13.34
C THR A 421 -9.12 17.79 -12.25
N LEU A 422 -8.74 16.51 -12.40
CA LEU A 422 -7.94 15.80 -11.40
C LEU A 422 -6.50 16.34 -11.35
N MET A 423 -5.96 16.80 -12.49
CA MET A 423 -4.62 17.40 -12.60
C MET A 423 -4.42 18.68 -11.78
N THR A 424 -5.50 19.28 -11.26
CA THR A 424 -5.45 20.52 -10.48
C THR A 424 -6.25 20.45 -9.18
N ALA A 425 -6.70 19.25 -8.78
CA ALA A 425 -7.63 19.07 -7.67
C ALA A 425 -6.95 19.06 -6.28
N ALA A 426 -5.62 18.96 -6.21
CA ALA A 426 -4.87 19.04 -4.96
C ALA A 426 -4.46 20.51 -4.64
N PRO A 427 -4.07 20.83 -3.38
CA PRO A 427 -3.59 22.15 -3.00
C PRO A 427 -2.45 22.62 -3.91
N GLY A 428 -2.41 23.92 -4.19
CA GLY A 428 -1.42 24.50 -5.11
C GLY A 428 -1.73 24.28 -6.61
N GLY A 429 -2.84 23.62 -6.94
CA GLY A 429 -3.18 23.28 -8.32
C GLY A 429 -2.42 22.07 -8.84
N CYS A 430 -2.00 21.18 -7.93
CA CYS A 430 -1.29 19.95 -8.26
C CYS A 430 -2.26 18.81 -8.60
N PRO A 431 -1.78 17.75 -9.31
CA PRO A 431 -2.54 16.53 -9.52
C PRO A 431 -2.86 15.82 -8.19
N ILE A 432 -3.98 15.13 -8.11
CA ILE A 432 -4.26 14.16 -7.04
C ILE A 432 -3.68 12.78 -7.40
N GLY A 433 -3.59 11.88 -6.43
CA GLY A 433 -2.93 10.57 -6.53
C GLY A 433 -1.43 10.66 -6.26
N ASP A 434 -0.72 9.58 -6.57
CA ASP A 434 0.72 9.45 -6.42
C ASP A 434 1.49 10.43 -7.33
N LEU A 435 2.15 11.42 -6.72
CA LEU A 435 2.90 12.45 -7.41
C LEU A 435 4.20 11.94 -8.06
N ASN A 436 4.62 10.69 -7.81
CA ASN A 436 5.76 10.10 -8.52
C ASN A 436 5.52 9.97 -10.03
N TRP A 437 4.25 9.92 -10.46
CA TRP A 437 3.86 9.97 -11.87
C TRP A 437 3.90 11.39 -12.47
N PHE A 438 4.12 12.41 -11.64
CA PHE A 438 4.14 13.83 -12.00
C PHE A 438 5.39 14.53 -11.44
N PRO A 439 6.60 14.10 -11.83
CA PRO A 439 7.83 14.57 -11.20
C PRO A 439 8.03 16.10 -11.28
N ALA A 440 7.56 16.72 -12.37
CA ALA A 440 7.65 18.18 -12.53
C ALA A 440 6.76 18.96 -11.55
N GLN A 441 5.63 18.39 -11.13
CA GLN A 441 4.68 18.99 -10.20
C GLN A 441 4.99 18.63 -8.75
N LYS A 442 5.71 17.53 -8.51
CA LYS A 442 6.12 17.10 -7.17
C LYS A 442 7.19 17.99 -6.54
N GLU A 443 8.06 18.59 -7.36
CA GLU A 443 9.18 19.43 -6.91
C GLU A 443 8.82 20.92 -6.76
N GLY A 444 7.64 21.35 -7.20
CA GLY A 444 7.16 22.74 -7.16
C GLY A 444 6.22 23.00 -6.00
#